data_AF-C2KKM0-F1
#
_entry.id   AF-C2KKM0-F1
#
_cell.length_a   1.000
_cell.length_b   1.000
_cell.length_c   1.000
_cell.angle_alpha   90.00
_cell.angle_beta   90.00
_cell.angle_gamma   90.00
#
_symmetry.space_group_name_H-M   'P 1'
#
loop_
_entity.id
_entity.type
_entity.pdbx_description
1 polymer ?
#
loop_
_entity_poly.entity_id
_entity_poly.type
_entity_poly.pdbx_seq_one_letter_code
_entity_poly.pdbx_strand_id
1 'polypeptide(L)'
;MKAAAKVIGSFGVESVVVKSGARLAGNQTFDLLFHNNNYKIFEQKKVMSNIPMNNGVGCTFSSSIAANIVTSSVTDAVADAKAFVLAGIENGVIINENFEVGNVWQAARRLRNN
;
A
#
# COMPACT_ATOMS: atom_id res chain seq x y z
N MET A 1 -8.00 -7.28 -11.70
CA MET A 1 -7.92 -5.91 -11.12
C MET A 1 -8.77 -4.90 -11.89
N LYS A 2 -8.54 -4.63 -13.20
CA LYS A 2 -9.33 -3.63 -13.96
C LYS A 2 -10.84 -3.83 -13.94
N ALA A 3 -11.31 -5.06 -14.17
CA ALA A 3 -12.74 -5.38 -14.12
C ALA A 3 -13.37 -5.06 -12.74
N ALA A 4 -12.73 -5.49 -11.65
CA ALA A 4 -13.17 -5.19 -10.29
C ALA A 4 -13.20 -3.68 -10.01
N ALA A 5 -12.16 -2.95 -10.41
CA ALA A 5 -12.10 -1.50 -10.23
C ALA A 5 -13.24 -0.77 -10.96
N LYS A 6 -13.58 -1.21 -12.18
CA LYS A 6 -14.70 -0.66 -12.96
C LYS A 6 -16.05 -0.95 -12.32
N VAL A 7 -16.26 -2.16 -11.81
CA VAL A 7 -17.50 -2.53 -11.09
C VAL A 7 -17.66 -1.70 -9.83
N ILE A 8 -16.62 -1.57 -9.01
CA ILE A 8 -16.67 -0.72 -7.81
C ILE A 8 -16.92 0.74 -8.19
N GLY A 9 -16.24 1.25 -9.23
CA GLY A 9 -16.45 2.60 -9.75
C GLY A 9 -17.89 2.86 -10.22
N SER A 10 -18.59 1.85 -10.74
CA SER A 10 -20.01 2.00 -11.13
C SER A 10 -20.97 2.21 -9.96
N PHE A 11 -20.52 2.04 -8.71
CA PHE A 11 -21.31 2.41 -7.53
C PHE A 11 -21.25 3.91 -7.19
N GLY A 12 -20.60 4.73 -8.03
CA GLY A 12 -20.59 6.18 -7.88
C GLY A 12 -19.41 6.74 -7.08
N VAL A 13 -18.42 5.91 -6.74
CA VAL A 13 -17.19 6.37 -6.10
C VAL A 13 -16.25 7.02 -7.12
N GLU A 14 -15.62 8.12 -6.75
CA GLU A 14 -14.73 8.88 -7.64
C GLU A 14 -13.42 8.14 -7.95
N SER A 15 -12.93 7.37 -6.99
CA SER A 15 -11.63 6.70 -7.07
C SER A 15 -11.69 5.31 -6.45
N VAL A 16 -11.03 4.34 -7.09
CA VAL A 16 -10.88 2.97 -6.59
C VAL A 16 -9.42 2.56 -6.65
N VAL A 17 -8.87 2.09 -5.54
CA VAL A 17 -7.55 1.46 -5.51
C VAL A 17 -7.70 -0.02 -5.20
N VAL A 18 -7.30 -0.89 -6.15
CA VAL A 18 -7.27 -2.34 -5.97
C VAL A 18 -5.84 -2.76 -5.69
N LYS A 19 -5.58 -3.25 -4.48
CA LYS A 19 -4.26 -3.74 -4.07
C LYS A 19 -4.11 -5.23 -4.36
N SER A 20 -3.00 -5.63 -4.96
CA SER A 20 -2.66 -7.06 -5.05
C SER A 20 -1.99 -7.59 -3.78
N GLY A 21 -1.19 -6.75 -3.12
CA GLY A 21 -0.29 -7.19 -2.05
C GLY A 21 0.67 -8.28 -2.52
N ALA A 22 1.18 -9.06 -1.56
CA ALA A 22 2.12 -10.16 -1.85
C ALA A 22 1.46 -11.43 -2.43
N ARG A 23 0.13 -11.45 -2.58
CA ARG A 23 -0.68 -12.66 -2.86
C ARG A 23 -0.64 -13.13 -4.32
N LEU A 24 -0.30 -12.26 -5.26
CA LEU A 24 -0.14 -12.66 -6.67
C LEU A 24 1.20 -13.36 -6.89
N ALA A 25 1.31 -14.23 -7.89
CA ALA A 25 2.57 -14.91 -8.22
C ALA A 25 3.66 -13.92 -8.71
N GLY A 26 4.93 -14.35 -8.67
CA GLY A 26 6.08 -13.57 -9.13
C GLY A 26 6.74 -12.71 -8.04
N ASN A 27 7.66 -11.83 -8.45
CA ASN A 27 8.55 -11.06 -7.55
C ASN A 27 8.12 -9.58 -7.39
N GLN A 28 6.97 -9.22 -7.94
CA GLN A 28 6.42 -7.86 -7.93
C GLN A 28 5.05 -7.82 -7.27
N THR A 29 4.68 -6.65 -6.77
CA THR A 29 3.31 -6.33 -6.34
C THR A 29 2.79 -5.17 -7.17
N PHE A 30 1.52 -5.26 -7.53
CA PHE A 30 0.82 -4.31 -8.40
C PHE A 30 -0.39 -3.73 -7.67
N ASP A 31 -0.49 -2.41 -7.60
CA ASP A 31 -1.72 -1.74 -7.17
C ASP A 31 -2.31 -0.98 -8.36
N LEU A 32 -3.62 -1.04 -8.53
CA LEU A 32 -4.32 -0.38 -9.62
C LEU A 32 -5.18 0.75 -9.07
N LEU A 33 -4.90 1.99 -9.46
CA LEU A 33 -5.82 3.11 -9.29
C LEU A 33 -6.71 3.23 -10.53
N PHE A 34 -8.02 3.31 -10.29
CA PHE A 34 -9.01 3.74 -11.24
C PHE A 34 -9.58 5.08 -10.77
N HIS A 35 -9.40 6.13 -11.56
CA HIS A 35 -9.80 7.50 -11.23
C HIS A 35 -10.07 8.26 -12.53
N ASN A 36 -11.17 9.02 -12.60
CA ASN A 36 -11.57 9.78 -13.80
C ASN A 36 -11.54 8.93 -15.09
N ASN A 37 -12.10 7.72 -15.05
CA ASN A 37 -12.10 6.73 -16.14
C ASN A 37 -10.70 6.29 -16.64
N ASN A 38 -9.63 6.65 -15.93
CA ASN A 38 -8.26 6.27 -16.25
C ASN A 38 -7.74 5.21 -15.29
N TYR A 39 -6.84 4.37 -15.80
CA TYR A 39 -6.16 3.35 -15.01
C TYR A 39 -4.69 3.72 -14.84
N LYS A 40 -4.18 3.64 -13.61
CA LYS A 40 -2.75 3.72 -13.32
C LYS A 40 -2.32 2.52 -12.50
N ILE A 41 -1.22 1.89 -12.93
CA ILE A 41 -0.60 0.76 -12.23
C ILE A 41 0.60 1.29 -11.46
N PHE A 42 0.68 0.91 -10.19
CA PHE A 42 1.85 1.12 -9.34
C PHE A 42 2.50 -0.22 -9.09
N GLU A 43 3.77 -0.32 -9.46
CA GLU A 43 4.56 -1.53 -9.31
C GLU A 43 5.65 -1.32 -8.26
N GLN A 44 5.95 -2.37 -7.50
CA GLN A 44 7.14 -2.42 -6.65
C GLN A 44 7.61 -3.88 -6.50
N LYS A 45 8.88 -4.06 -6.15
CA LYS A 45 9.39 -5.37 -5.75
C LYS A 45 8.68 -5.86 -4.49
N LYS A 46 8.48 -7.18 -4.40
CA LYS A 46 8.04 -7.80 -3.14
C LYS A 46 9.15 -7.70 -2.11
N VAL A 47 8.77 -7.35 -0.89
CA VAL A 47 9.64 -7.51 0.27
C VAL A 47 9.63 -8.98 0.64
N MET A 48 10.81 -9.61 0.58
CA MET A 48 11.03 -11.00 0.97
C MET A 48 11.71 -11.02 2.34
N SER A 49 11.04 -11.60 3.32
CA SER A 49 11.56 -11.75 4.68
C SER A 49 11.08 -13.07 5.29
N ASN A 50 11.85 -13.62 6.24
CA ASN A 50 11.47 -14.86 6.93
C ASN A 50 10.18 -14.69 7.74
N ILE A 51 10.00 -13.50 8.34
CA ILE A 51 8.78 -13.10 9.04
C ILE A 51 8.16 -11.94 8.25
N PRO A 52 6.93 -12.06 7.73
CA PRO A 52 6.32 -10.99 6.97
C PRO A 52 5.87 -9.85 7.89
N MET A 53 6.29 -8.63 7.57
CA MET A 53 5.92 -7.40 8.30
C MET A 53 4.62 -6.81 7.76
N ASN A 54 3.55 -7.62 7.72
CA ASN A 54 2.35 -7.30 6.96
C ASN A 54 1.13 -6.91 7.82
N ASN A 55 1.23 -6.99 9.16
CA ASN A 55 0.16 -6.52 10.02
C ASN A 55 0.03 -5.00 9.91
N GLY A 56 -1.20 -4.51 9.67
CA GLY A 56 -1.47 -3.09 9.51
C GLY A 56 -1.15 -2.49 8.13
N VAL A 57 -0.67 -3.27 7.14
CA VAL A 57 -0.44 -2.79 5.75
C VAL A 57 -1.69 -2.15 5.16
N GLY A 58 -2.85 -2.77 5.39
CA GLY A 58 -4.15 -2.30 4.93
C GLY A 58 -4.48 -0.90 5.43
N CYS A 59 -4.54 -0.79 6.76
CA CYS A 59 -4.89 0.42 7.48
C CYS A 59 -3.87 1.53 7.25
N THR A 60 -2.58 1.23 7.29
CA THR A 60 -1.52 2.21 7.07
C THR A 60 -1.60 2.82 5.67
N PHE A 61 -1.86 1.99 4.65
CA PHE A 61 -2.03 2.47 3.27
C PHE A 61 -3.21 3.43 3.14
N SER A 62 -4.39 3.05 3.63
CA SER A 62 -5.59 3.90 3.54
C SER A 62 -5.44 5.18 4.35
N SER A 63 -4.84 5.11 5.55
CA SER A 63 -4.59 6.29 6.39
C SER A 63 -3.60 7.26 5.74
N SER A 64 -2.56 6.75 5.07
CA SER A 64 -1.61 7.60 4.34
C SER A 64 -2.26 8.29 3.14
N ILE A 65 -3.13 7.61 2.38
CA ILE A 65 -3.91 8.27 1.31
C ILE A 65 -4.78 9.38 1.90
N ALA A 66 -5.54 9.07 2.96
CA ALA A 66 -6.43 10.03 3.61
C ALA A 66 -5.68 11.27 4.12
N ALA A 67 -4.47 11.10 4.66
CA ALA A 67 -3.65 12.20 5.14
C ALA A 67 -3.09 13.07 4.00
N ASN A 68 -2.76 12.49 2.84
CA ASN A 68 -2.09 13.20 1.74
C ASN A 68 -3.05 13.80 0.72
N ILE A 69 -4.29 13.30 0.59
CA ILE A 69 -5.22 13.72 -0.46
C ILE A 69 -5.61 15.21 -0.36
N VAL A 70 -5.50 15.81 0.83
CA VAL A 70 -5.78 17.24 1.04
C VAL A 70 -4.74 18.17 0.42
N THR A 71 -3.53 17.67 0.14
CA THR A 71 -2.38 18.47 -0.35
C THR A 71 -1.81 17.93 -1.66
N SER A 72 -2.39 16.88 -2.24
CA SER A 72 -1.82 16.17 -3.39
C SER A 72 -2.91 15.62 -4.30
N SER A 73 -2.57 15.35 -5.56
CA SER A 73 -3.49 14.63 -6.46
C SER A 73 -3.78 13.22 -5.91
N VAL A 74 -4.93 12.63 -6.26
CA VAL A 74 -5.25 11.24 -5.88
C VAL A 74 -4.14 10.28 -6.31
N THR A 75 -3.57 10.50 -7.50
CA THR A 75 -2.48 9.70 -8.03
C THR A 75 -1.23 9.78 -7.17
N ASP A 76 -0.84 10.99 -6.75
CA ASP A 76 0.36 11.22 -5.94
C ASP A 76 0.16 10.74 -4.50
N ALA A 77 -1.03 10.94 -3.92
CA ALA A 77 -1.37 10.43 -2.60
C ALA A 77 -1.28 8.89 -2.54
N VAL A 78 -1.75 8.20 -3.59
CA VAL A 78 -1.63 6.74 -3.71
C VAL A 78 -0.19 6.29 -3.92
N ALA A 79 0.58 7.01 -4.74
CA ALA A 79 2.00 6.75 -4.95
C ALA A 79 2.79 6.89 -3.64
N ASP A 80 2.56 7.97 -2.90
CA ASP A 80 3.21 8.21 -1.62
C ASP A 80 2.81 7.15 -0.59
N ALA A 81 1.52 6.81 -0.48
CA ALA A 81 1.05 5.79 0.45
C ALA A 81 1.68 4.42 0.19
N LYS A 82 1.91 4.07 -1.09
CA LYS A 82 2.62 2.85 -1.45
C LYS A 82 4.06 2.87 -0.96
N ALA A 83 4.78 3.96 -1.18
CA ALA A 83 6.15 4.13 -0.69
C ALA A 83 6.22 4.21 0.85
N PHE A 84 5.21 4.79 1.51
CA PHE A 84 5.14 4.90 2.97
C PHE A 84 5.01 3.54 3.62
N VAL A 85 4.11 2.72 3.09
CA VAL A 85 3.90 1.36 3.55
C VAL A 85 5.12 0.49 3.23
N LEU A 86 5.75 0.64 2.06
CA LEU A 86 6.97 -0.10 1.72
C LEU A 86 8.06 0.13 2.77
N ALA A 87 8.37 1.39 3.08
CA ALA A 87 9.36 1.73 4.11
C ALA A 87 9.00 1.12 5.47
N GLY A 88 7.72 1.13 5.83
CA GLY A 88 7.22 0.55 7.08
C GLY A 88 7.25 -0.99 7.12
N ILE A 89 7.12 -1.67 5.98
CA ILE A 89 7.30 -3.12 5.87
C ILE A 89 8.80 -3.46 5.99
N GLU A 90 9.66 -2.74 5.28
CA GLU A 90 11.11 -2.97 5.27
C GLU A 90 11.74 -2.75 6.65
N ASN A 91 11.21 -1.82 7.43
CA ASN A 91 11.66 -1.53 8.79
C ASN A 91 10.61 -1.94 9.84
N GLY A 92 9.83 -2.98 9.53
CA GLY A 92 8.77 -3.47 10.41
C GLY A 92 9.28 -3.95 11.77
N VAL A 93 8.38 -4.03 12.74
CA VAL A 93 8.70 -4.37 14.13
C VAL A 93 7.94 -5.60 14.61
N ILE A 94 8.66 -6.46 15.35
CA ILE A 94 8.07 -7.57 16.09
C ILE A 94 7.73 -7.05 17.48
N ILE A 95 6.45 -7.07 17.85
CA ILE A 95 5.99 -6.56 19.14
C ILE A 95 6.16 -7.62 20.23
N ASN A 96 5.97 -8.89 19.89
CA ASN A 96 6.19 -10.05 20.76
C ASN A 96 6.28 -11.33 19.90
N GLU A 97 6.54 -12.47 20.55
CA GLU A 97 6.68 -13.79 19.92
C GLU A 97 5.33 -14.53 19.73
N ASN A 98 4.22 -13.95 20.18
CA ASN A 98 2.90 -14.61 20.10
C ASN A 98 2.25 -14.46 18.71
N PHE A 99 2.76 -13.58 17.85
CA PHE A 99 2.24 -13.37 16.50
C PHE A 99 3.17 -13.97 15.46
N GLU A 100 2.60 -14.68 14.48
CA GLU A 100 3.32 -15.27 13.34
C GLU A 100 3.80 -14.23 12.31
N VAL A 101 3.39 -12.97 12.47
CA VAL A 101 3.70 -11.85 11.57
C VAL A 101 4.16 -10.64 12.37
N GLY A 102 5.02 -9.82 11.78
CA GLY A 102 5.39 -8.54 12.34
C GLY A 102 4.49 -7.40 11.86
N ASN A 103 4.78 -6.19 12.33
CA ASN A 103 3.94 -5.01 12.15
C ASN A 103 4.63 -3.99 11.25
N VAL A 104 3.85 -3.32 10.40
CA VAL A 104 4.33 -2.15 9.67
C VAL A 104 4.73 -1.07 10.65
N TRP A 105 5.93 -0.52 10.52
CA TRP A 105 6.39 0.59 11.34
C TRP A 105 6.16 1.94 10.66
N GLN A 106 5.14 2.68 11.10
CA GLN A 106 4.73 3.95 10.49
C GLN A 106 5.75 5.08 10.69
N ALA A 107 6.74 4.91 11.58
CA ALA A 107 7.81 5.87 11.77
C ALA A 107 9.03 5.61 10.87
N ALA A 108 9.01 4.57 10.02
CA ALA A 108 10.17 4.15 9.24
C ALA A 108 10.81 5.27 8.40
N ARG A 109 10.01 6.16 7.79
CA ARG A 109 10.53 7.32 7.04
C ARG A 109 11.26 8.37 7.89
N ARG A 110 11.15 8.29 9.22
CA ARG A 110 11.88 9.15 10.17
C ARG A 110 13.24 8.59 10.55
N LEU A 111 13.57 7.36 10.15
CA LEU A 111 14.94 6.89 10.15
C LEU A 111 15.74 7.77 9.19
N ARG A 112 16.38 8.82 9.72
CA ARG A 112 17.43 9.50 8.99
C ARG A 112 18.57 8.50 8.82
N ASN A 113 19.13 8.42 7.60
CA ASN A 113 20.44 7.81 7.41
C ASN A 113 21.41 8.55 8.34
N ASN A 114 21.83 7.89 9.42
CA ASN A 114 23.05 8.27 10.15
C ASN A 114 24.26 7.86 9.32
#